data_AF-A0A4V6T6S6-F1
#
_entry.id   AF-A0A4V6T6S6-F1
#
_cell.length_a   1.000
_cell.length_b   1.000
_cell.length_c   1.000
_cell.angle_alpha   90.00
_cell.angle_beta   90.00
_cell.angle_gamma   90.00
#
_symmetry.space_group_name_H-M   'P 1'
#
loop_
_entity.id
_entity.type
_entity.pdbx_description
1 polymer ?
#
loop_
_entity_poly.entity_id
_entity_poly.type
_entity_poly.pdbx_seq_one_letter_code
_entity_poly.pdbx_strand_id
1 'polypeptide(L)'
;MTSYKTDRARAAALAADSAVYSRRRFASGLFLGLVISIALALVLGFVLDGDVGASLKVRIGVTAMSCLVAAPLTFALGFAIALSGRLRRLGMGIVVGALIGALLIVVAFLPFV
;
A
#
# COMPACT_ATOMS: atom_id res chain seq x y z
N MET A 1 12.43 47.65 -3.84
CA MET A 1 11.56 46.60 -4.42
C MET A 1 12.32 45.26 -4.61
N THR A 2 12.97 44.73 -3.57
CA THR A 2 13.77 43.48 -3.64
C THR A 2 13.18 42.34 -2.81
N SER A 3 12.44 42.65 -1.73
CA SER A 3 11.86 41.66 -0.80
C SER A 3 10.97 40.62 -1.48
N TYR A 4 10.10 41.05 -2.39
CA TYR A 4 9.12 40.14 -3.01
C TYR A 4 9.76 39.03 -3.86
N LYS A 5 10.87 39.32 -4.54
CA LYS A 5 11.60 38.31 -5.34
C LYS A 5 12.35 37.33 -4.44
N THR A 6 12.94 37.81 -3.36
CA THR A 6 13.63 36.96 -2.36
C THR A 6 12.67 36.09 -1.57
N ASP A 7 11.49 36.59 -1.20
CA ASP A 7 10.47 35.82 -0.48
C ASP A 7 9.87 34.71 -1.36
N ARG A 8 9.63 34.99 -2.64
CA ARG A 8 9.17 33.98 -3.61
C ARG A 8 10.21 32.89 -3.86
N ALA A 9 11.50 33.25 -3.95
CA ALA A 9 12.57 32.28 -4.09
C ALA A 9 12.70 31.36 -2.87
N ARG A 10 12.54 31.93 -1.66
CA ARG A 10 12.56 31.16 -0.41
C ARG A 10 11.37 30.22 -0.27
N ALA A 11 10.17 30.69 -0.65
CA ALA A 11 8.97 29.87 -0.68
C ALA A 11 9.09 28.72 -1.71
N ALA A 12 9.69 28.97 -2.88
CA ALA A 12 9.94 27.95 -3.88
C ALA A 12 10.97 26.90 -3.42
N ALA A 13 12.03 27.32 -2.72
CA ALA A 13 13.01 26.39 -2.14
C ALA A 13 12.37 25.49 -1.06
N LEU A 14 11.57 26.06 -0.16
CA LEU A 14 10.82 25.29 0.84
C LEU A 14 9.78 24.35 0.20
N ALA A 15 9.15 24.76 -0.89
CA ALA A 15 8.25 23.92 -1.66
C ALA A 15 8.99 22.74 -2.32
N ALA A 16 10.21 22.95 -2.82
CA ALA A 16 11.04 21.89 -3.40
C ALA A 16 11.46 20.86 -2.33
N ASP A 17 11.92 21.30 -1.15
CA ASP A 17 12.30 20.39 -0.06
C ASP A 17 11.11 19.62 0.49
N SER A 18 9.96 20.28 0.64
CA SER A 18 8.73 19.61 1.06
C SER A 18 8.22 18.61 0.01
N ALA A 19 8.46 18.85 -1.28
CA ALA A 19 8.14 17.92 -2.36
C ALA A 19 9.02 16.65 -2.33
N VAL A 20 10.31 16.77 -1.98
CA VAL A 20 11.19 15.60 -1.81
C VAL A 20 10.80 14.79 -0.58
N TYR A 21 10.60 15.46 0.56
CA TYR A 21 10.22 14.82 1.82
C TYR A 21 8.91 14.05 1.71
N SER A 22 7.94 14.65 1.04
CA SER A 22 6.66 14.04 0.78
C SER A 22 6.69 12.87 -0.19
N ARG A 23 7.53 12.93 -1.23
CA ARG A 23 7.71 11.82 -2.18
C ARG A 23 8.31 10.60 -1.49
N ARG A 24 9.28 10.81 -0.58
CA ARG A 24 9.85 9.73 0.26
C ARG A 24 8.79 9.08 1.14
N ARG A 25 7.93 9.87 1.80
CA ARG A 25 6.82 9.35 2.63
C ARG A 25 5.77 8.58 1.83
N PHE A 26 5.51 9.00 0.59
CA PHE A 26 4.62 8.27 -0.30
C PHE A 26 5.23 6.93 -0.73
N ALA A 27 6.51 6.92 -1.13
CA ALA A 27 7.22 5.69 -1.50
C ALA A 27 7.32 4.71 -0.33
N SER A 28 7.61 5.19 0.88
CA SER A 28 7.62 4.35 2.08
C SER A 28 6.22 3.80 2.39
N GLY A 29 5.18 4.63 2.24
CA GLY A 29 3.80 4.20 2.38
C GLY A 29 3.43 3.12 1.36
N LEU A 30 3.83 3.28 0.10
CA LEU A 30 3.60 2.31 -0.98
C LEU A 30 4.26 0.97 -0.68
N PHE A 31 5.54 0.97 -0.32
CA PHE A 31 6.24 -0.26 0.06
C PHE A 31 5.58 -0.94 1.26
N LEU A 32 5.20 -0.15 2.27
CA LEU A 32 4.58 -0.66 3.49
C LEU A 32 3.18 -1.24 3.22
N GLY A 33 2.36 -0.61 2.39
CA GLY A 33 1.07 -1.14 1.96
C GLY A 33 1.21 -2.45 1.18
N LEU A 34 2.20 -2.52 0.28
CA LEU A 34 2.48 -3.73 -0.49
C LEU A 34 2.91 -4.88 0.43
N VAL A 35 3.85 -4.64 1.34
CA VAL A 35 4.33 -5.66 2.30
C VAL A 35 3.20 -6.14 3.20
N ILE A 36 2.39 -5.24 3.77
CA ILE A 36 1.27 -5.63 4.63
C ILE A 36 0.25 -6.45 3.84
N SER A 37 -0.09 -6.05 2.62
CA SER A 37 -1.07 -6.78 1.79
C SER A 37 -0.61 -8.20 1.47
N ILE A 38 0.67 -8.38 1.12
CA ILE A 38 1.26 -9.71 0.84
C ILE A 38 1.33 -10.55 2.12
N ALA A 39 1.80 -9.97 3.23
CA ALA A 39 1.90 -10.69 4.50
C ALA A 39 0.52 -11.16 5.00
N LEU A 40 -0.49 -10.29 4.95
CA LEU A 40 -1.87 -10.67 5.29
C LEU A 40 -2.40 -11.76 4.36
N ALA A 41 -2.24 -11.61 3.05
CA ALA A 41 -2.69 -12.62 2.09
C ALA A 41 -2.05 -13.99 2.34
N LEU A 42 -0.75 -14.05 2.66
CA LEU A 42 -0.05 -15.28 3.00
C LEU A 42 -0.50 -15.88 4.32
N VAL A 43 -0.64 -15.06 5.38
CA VAL A 43 -1.09 -15.52 6.69
C VAL A 43 -2.51 -16.05 6.64
N LEU A 44 -3.44 -15.31 6.03
CA LEU A 44 -4.80 -15.77 5.83
C LEU A 44 -4.82 -17.03 4.94
N GLY A 45 -4.00 -17.09 3.88
CA GLY A 45 -3.89 -18.26 3.03
C GLY A 45 -3.45 -19.51 3.79
N PHE A 46 -2.49 -19.38 4.71
CA PHE A 46 -2.03 -20.48 5.57
C PHE A 46 -3.05 -20.85 6.66
N VAL A 47 -3.76 -19.87 7.24
CA VAL A 47 -4.75 -20.14 8.29
C VAL A 47 -5.97 -20.87 7.74
N LEU A 48 -6.38 -20.56 6.50
CA LEU A 48 -7.51 -21.22 5.87
C LEU A 48 -7.17 -22.60 5.28
N ASP A 49 -5.90 -22.88 4.96
CA ASP A 49 -5.43 -24.20 4.53
C ASP A 49 -4.67 -24.89 5.67
N GLY A 50 -5.43 -25.36 6.67
CA GLY A 50 -4.90 -26.09 7.83
C GLY A 50 -4.33 -27.48 7.50
N ASP A 51 -4.40 -27.92 6.24
CA ASP A 51 -3.91 -29.22 5.77
C ASP A 51 -2.66 -29.06 4.89
N VAL A 52 -1.52 -29.52 5.39
CA VAL A 52 -0.22 -29.49 4.68
C VAL A 52 -0.23 -30.35 3.40
N GLY A 53 -1.30 -31.16 3.18
CA GLY A 53 -1.49 -32.05 2.04
C GLY A 53 -2.53 -31.63 1.00
N ALA A 54 -3.14 -30.44 1.11
CA ALA A 54 -4.16 -29.99 0.15
C ALA A 54 -3.58 -29.73 -1.25
N SER A 55 -4.34 -30.13 -2.29
CA SER A 55 -3.95 -29.91 -3.69
C SER A 55 -3.61 -28.44 -3.96
N LEU A 56 -2.55 -28.19 -4.75
CA LEU A 56 -2.03 -26.85 -5.08
C LEU A 56 -3.11 -25.85 -5.52
N LYS A 57 -4.18 -26.35 -6.16
CA LYS A 57 -5.36 -25.58 -6.57
C LYS A 57 -6.20 -25.06 -5.40
N VAL A 58 -6.35 -25.83 -4.33
CA VAL A 58 -7.11 -25.45 -3.13
C VAL A 58 -6.38 -24.35 -2.37
N ARG A 59 -5.05 -24.45 -2.24
CA ARG A 59 -4.19 -23.40 -1.67
C ARG A 59 -4.30 -22.08 -2.44
N ILE A 60 -4.31 -22.16 -3.76
CA ILE A 60 -4.47 -20.99 -4.63
C ILE A 60 -5.84 -20.34 -4.43
N GLY A 61 -6.93 -21.13 -4.40
CA GLY A 61 -8.29 -20.61 -4.16
C GLY A 61 -8.44 -19.96 -2.78
N VAL A 62 -7.85 -20.58 -1.75
CA VAL A 62 -7.82 -20.06 -0.37
C VAL A 62 -7.02 -18.75 -0.27
N THR A 63 -5.89 -18.66 -0.96
CA THR A 63 -5.06 -17.44 -1.01
C THR A 63 -5.79 -16.31 -1.76
N ALA A 64 -6.53 -16.63 -2.82
CA ALA A 64 -7.37 -15.67 -3.54
C ALA A 64 -8.51 -15.13 -2.65
N MET A 65 -9.20 -16.01 -1.91
CA MET A 65 -10.24 -15.60 -0.94
C MET A 65 -9.67 -14.75 0.20
N SER A 66 -8.46 -15.07 0.65
CA SER A 66 -7.73 -14.29 1.65
C SER A 66 -7.48 -12.85 1.22
N CYS A 67 -7.33 -12.62 -0.08
CA CYS A 67 -7.12 -11.29 -0.63
C CYS A 67 -8.38 -10.42 -0.62
N LEU A 68 -9.57 -11.03 -0.68
CA LEU A 68 -10.85 -10.32 -0.50
C LEU A 68 -10.99 -9.73 0.92
N VAL A 69 -10.29 -10.27 1.91
CA VAL A 69 -10.27 -9.76 3.29
C VAL A 69 -9.07 -8.86 3.55
N ALA A 70 -7.89 -9.24 3.05
CA ALA A 70 -6.65 -8.49 3.25
C ALA A 70 -6.67 -7.10 2.58
N ALA A 71 -7.24 -7.00 1.36
CA ALA A 71 -7.32 -5.74 0.62
C ALA A 71 -8.17 -4.67 1.33
N PRO A 72 -9.44 -4.91 1.71
CA PRO A 72 -10.24 -3.88 2.40
C PRO A 72 -9.64 -3.49 3.76
N LEU A 73 -9.00 -4.41 4.49
CA LEU A 73 -8.31 -4.09 5.75
C LEU A 73 -7.12 -3.15 5.53
N THR A 74 -6.29 -3.43 4.53
CA THR A 74 -5.15 -2.56 4.20
C THR A 74 -5.58 -1.21 3.64
N PHE A 75 -6.67 -1.17 2.87
CA PHE A 75 -7.29 0.08 2.44
C PHE A 75 -7.82 0.90 3.62
N ALA A 76 -8.54 0.29 4.56
CA ALA A 76 -9.05 0.96 5.75
C ALA A 76 -7.92 1.53 6.62
N LEU A 77 -6.85 0.75 6.84
CA LEU A 77 -5.66 1.21 7.55
C LEU A 77 -4.98 2.38 6.83
N GLY A 78 -4.79 2.28 5.51
CA GLY A 78 -4.22 3.34 4.70
C GLY A 78 -5.05 4.63 4.75
N PHE A 79 -6.38 4.52 4.69
CA PHE A 79 -7.30 5.65 4.83
C PHE A 79 -7.28 6.28 6.23
N ALA A 80 -7.28 5.47 7.29
CA ALA A 80 -7.19 5.94 8.66
C ALA A 80 -5.89 6.72 8.90
N ILE A 81 -4.77 6.24 8.36
CA ILE A 81 -3.48 6.95 8.41
C ILE A 81 -3.53 8.21 7.53
N ALA A 82 -4.23 8.18 6.40
CA ALA A 82 -4.36 9.33 5.51
C ALA A 82 -5.18 10.48 6.12
N LEU A 83 -6.16 10.17 6.97
CA LEU A 83 -6.97 11.15 7.73
C LEU A 83 -6.12 11.98 8.69
N SER A 84 -5.01 11.44 9.19
CA SER A 84 -4.02 12.22 9.93
C SER A 84 -3.28 13.13 8.95
N GLY A 85 -3.67 14.41 8.86
CA GLY A 85 -3.14 15.36 7.86
C GLY A 85 -1.60 15.42 7.73
N ARG A 86 -0.86 15.15 8.81
CA ARG A 86 0.63 15.04 8.80
C ARG A 86 1.14 13.80 8.05
N LEU A 87 0.38 12.71 8.05
CA LEU A 87 0.70 11.42 7.44
C LEU A 87 -0.08 11.16 6.15
N ARG A 88 -0.85 12.14 5.66
CA ARG A 88 -1.73 12.00 4.48
C ARG A 88 -1.07 11.32 3.29
N ARG A 89 0.16 11.73 2.93
CA ARG A 89 0.89 11.14 1.79
C ARG A 89 1.44 9.74 2.07
N LEU A 90 1.72 9.42 3.33
CA LEU A 90 2.10 8.06 3.75
C LEU A 90 0.88 7.14 3.69
N GLY A 91 -0.27 7.57 4.23
CA GLY A 91 -1.52 6.81 4.15
C GLY A 91 -2.00 6.58 2.72
N MET A 92 -1.94 7.60 1.86
CA MET A 92 -2.24 7.43 0.43
C MET A 92 -1.24 6.49 -0.26
N GLY A 93 0.04 6.52 0.15
CA GLY A 93 1.02 5.54 -0.29
C GLY A 93 0.60 4.12 0.06
N ILE A 94 0.17 3.87 1.29
CA ILE A 94 -0.30 2.55 1.75
C ILE A 94 -1.48 2.06 0.92
N VAL A 95 -2.46 2.93 0.66
CA VAL A 95 -3.62 2.62 -0.20
C VAL A 95 -3.16 2.20 -1.61
N VAL A 96 -2.27 2.97 -2.25
CA VAL A 96 -1.77 2.65 -3.59
C VAL A 96 -0.94 1.36 -3.58
N GLY A 97 -0.12 1.15 -2.55
CA GLY A 97 0.66 -0.08 -2.37
C GLY A 97 -0.22 -1.32 -2.21
N ALA A 98 -1.30 -1.21 -1.44
CA ALA A 98 -2.28 -2.27 -1.26
C ALA A 98 -3.04 -2.58 -2.56
N LEU A 99 -3.37 -1.55 -3.36
CA LEU A 99 -3.99 -1.74 -4.68
C LEU A 99 -3.07 -2.51 -5.63
N ILE A 100 -1.79 -2.13 -5.69
CA ILE A 100 -0.79 -2.83 -6.52
C ILE A 100 -0.61 -4.26 -6.02
N GLY A 101 -0.51 -4.47 -4.71
CA GLY A 101 -0.40 -5.80 -4.10
C GLY A 101 -1.59 -6.69 -4.46
N ALA A 102 -2.82 -6.17 -4.34
CA ALA A 102 -4.03 -6.88 -4.76
C ALA A 102 -4.02 -7.21 -6.26
N LEU A 103 -3.59 -6.28 -7.11
CA LEU A 103 -3.53 -6.49 -8.56
C LEU A 103 -2.48 -7.55 -8.94
N LEU A 104 -1.30 -7.52 -8.30
CA LEU A 104 -0.25 -8.53 -8.50
C LEU A 104 -0.72 -9.93 -8.12
N ILE A 105 -1.44 -10.03 -7.00
CA ILE A 105 -2.06 -11.29 -6.57
C ILE A 105 -3.08 -11.73 -7.61
N VAL A 106 -4.04 -10.89 -8.00
CA VAL A 106 -5.05 -11.26 -9.00
C VAL A 106 -4.39 -11.73 -10.28
N VAL A 107 -3.42 -10.99 -10.83
CA VAL A 107 -2.71 -11.38 -12.07
C VAL A 107 -1.93 -12.68 -11.89
N ALA A 108 -1.28 -12.88 -10.75
CA ALA A 108 -0.53 -14.10 -10.48
C ALA A 108 -1.43 -15.34 -10.34
N PHE A 109 -2.66 -15.19 -9.84
CA PHE A 109 -3.57 -16.30 -9.56
C PHE A 109 -4.67 -16.50 -10.61
N LEU A 110 -5.01 -15.49 -11.43
CA LEU A 110 -5.98 -15.59 -12.53
C LEU A 110 -5.71 -16.75 -13.52
N PRO A 111 -4.46 -17.07 -13.93
CA PRO A 111 -4.22 -18.19 -14.84
C PRO A 111 -4.38 -19.58 -14.20
N PHE A 112 -4.61 -19.66 -12.89
CA PHE A 112 -4.74 -20.92 -12.14
C PHE A 112 -6.18 -21.21 -11.66
N VAL A 113 -7.12 -20.28 -11.89
CA VAL A 113 -8.57 -20.42 -11.66
C VAL A 113 -9.22 -20.97 -12.93
#